data_AF-A0A7C5UJA7-F1
#
_entry.id   AF-A0A7C5UJA7-F1
#
_cell.length_a   1.000
_cell.length_b   1.000
_cell.length_c   1.000
_cell.angle_alpha   90.00
_cell.angle_beta   90.00
_cell.angle_gamma   90.00
#
_symmetry.space_group_name_H-M   'P 1'
#
loop_
_entity.id
_entity.type
_entity.pdbx_description
1 polymer ?
#
loop_
_entity_poly.entity_id
_entity_poly.type
_entity_poly.pdbx_seq_one_letter_code
_entity_poly.pdbx_strand_id
1 'polypeptide(L)'
;MRWLRGMTLPEVLSLAVMSVAVLAAFAPRVHIHLPRDPEARLRMVLAETRHALLVFYHDTGIYPADLSDLTSMEPPTMGLDRWRRPMRLNPEYYNGPYLREVPRCPISGKELEYYCDPNTGEMKVRSPAEGVGSNGIPYREW
;
A
#
# COMPACT_ATOMS: atom_id res chain seq x y z
N MET A 1 34.89 -12.33 40.87
CA MET A 1 34.59 -11.26 39.89
C MET A 1 35.86 -10.46 39.64
N ARG A 2 36.46 -10.53 38.45
CA ARG A 2 37.69 -9.76 38.20
C ARG A 2 37.86 -9.42 36.72
N TRP A 3 37.23 -8.34 36.29
CA TRP A 3 37.57 -7.69 35.03
C TRP A 3 37.35 -6.19 35.18
N LEU A 4 38.43 -5.44 35.35
CA LEU A 4 38.56 -4.00 35.09
C LEU A 4 40.08 -3.70 35.13
N ARG A 5 40.81 -4.18 34.11
CA ARG A 5 42.12 -3.61 33.73
C ARG A 5 41.84 -2.69 32.54
N GLY A 6 42.46 -1.51 32.54
CA GLY A 6 42.24 -0.47 31.52
C GLY A 6 42.45 -1.01 30.11
N MET A 7 41.47 -0.80 29.25
CA MET A 7 41.47 -1.25 27.85
C MET A 7 42.57 -0.51 27.09
N THR A 8 43.45 -1.24 26.41
CA THR A 8 44.52 -0.64 25.62
C THR A 8 43.96 -0.06 24.31
N LEU A 9 44.60 0.99 23.78
CA LEU A 9 44.20 1.64 22.52
C LEU A 9 44.01 0.66 21.34
N PRO A 10 44.84 -0.38 21.13
CA PRO A 10 44.60 -1.37 20.08
C PRO A 10 43.40 -2.30 20.34
N GLU A 11 43.05 -2.63 21.58
CA GLU A 11 41.86 -3.44 21.89
C GLU A 11 40.56 -2.70 21.56
N VAL A 12 40.46 -1.43 21.98
CA VAL A 12 39.29 -0.59 21.65
C VAL A 12 39.13 -0.47 20.14
N LEU A 13 40.24 -0.26 19.42
CA LEU A 13 40.23 -0.13 17.96
C LEU A 13 39.83 -1.43 17.27
N SER A 14 40.39 -2.57 17.68
CA SER A 14 40.05 -3.88 17.12
C SER A 14 38.59 -4.24 17.38
N LEU A 15 38.06 -3.97 18.58
CA LEU A 15 36.65 -4.20 18.91
C LEU A 15 35.71 -3.31 18.11
N ALA A 16 36.05 -2.02 17.94
CA ALA A 16 35.26 -1.11 17.13
C ALA A 16 35.24 -1.54 15.65
N VAL A 17 36.39 -1.92 15.09
CA VAL A 17 36.48 -2.41 13.70
C VAL A 17 35.73 -3.72 13.52
N MET A 18 35.90 -4.69 14.43
CA MET A 18 35.17 -5.96 14.38
C MET A 18 33.66 -5.78 14.53
N SER A 19 33.21 -4.91 15.44
CA SER A 19 31.77 -4.69 15.62
C SER A 19 31.14 -4.09 14.38
N VAL A 20 31.74 -3.06 13.77
CA VAL A 20 31.24 -2.47 12.51
C VAL A 20 31.27 -3.50 11.37
N ALA A 21 32.33 -4.29 11.23
CA ALA A 21 32.43 -5.31 10.19
C ALA A 21 31.34 -6.39 10.32
N VAL A 22 31.07 -6.84 11.54
CA VAL A 22 30.00 -7.81 11.82
C VAL A 22 28.62 -7.22 11.51
N LEU A 23 28.34 -5.99 11.97
CA LEU A 23 27.06 -5.33 11.67
C LEU A 23 26.85 -5.15 10.16
N ALA A 24 27.89 -4.80 9.40
CA ALA A 24 27.79 -4.65 7.95
C ALA A 24 27.57 -5.99 7.22
N ALA A 25 28.23 -7.07 7.67
CA ALA A 25 28.10 -8.39 7.05
C ALA A 25 26.70 -9.00 7.23
N PHE A 26 26.05 -8.70 8.36
CA PHE A 26 24.72 -9.21 8.70
C PHE A 26 23.61 -8.18 8.52
N ALA A 27 23.89 -7.05 7.86
CA ALA A 27 22.85 -6.08 7.54
C ALA A 27 21.74 -6.78 6.72
N PRO A 28 20.50 -6.83 7.22
CA PRO A 28 19.43 -7.53 6.52
C PRO A 28 19.17 -6.83 5.19
N ARG A 29 19.47 -7.50 4.09
CA ARG A 29 18.99 -7.06 2.78
C ARG A 29 17.50 -7.33 2.72
N VAL A 30 16.70 -6.33 3.07
CA VAL A 30 15.25 -6.36 2.90
C VAL A 30 14.96 -6.37 1.41
N HIS A 31 14.90 -7.56 0.83
CA HIS A 31 14.41 -7.75 -0.53
C HIS A 31 12.90 -7.61 -0.48
N ILE A 32 12.38 -6.45 -0.89
CA ILE A 32 10.95 -6.30 -1.10
C ILE A 32 10.59 -7.22 -2.28
N HIS A 33 9.95 -8.35 -1.99
CA HIS A 33 9.57 -9.36 -2.98
C HIS A 33 8.40 -8.87 -3.83
N LEU A 34 8.61 -7.89 -4.70
CA LEU A 34 7.64 -7.64 -5.77
C LEU A 34 7.81 -8.74 -6.83
N PRO A 35 6.73 -9.40 -7.25
CA PRO A 35 6.80 -10.34 -8.36
C PRO A 35 7.35 -9.60 -9.58
N ARG A 36 8.27 -10.20 -10.33
CA ARG A 36 8.72 -9.62 -11.60
C ARG A 36 7.63 -9.67 -12.67
N ASP A 37 6.64 -10.53 -12.44
CA ASP A 37 5.50 -10.73 -13.29
C ASP A 37 4.48 -9.58 -13.14
N PRO A 38 4.12 -8.88 -14.23
CA PRO A 38 3.23 -7.74 -14.19
C PRO A 38 1.79 -8.12 -13.82
N GLU A 39 1.34 -9.34 -14.14
CA GLU A 39 0.00 -9.83 -13.76
C GLU A 39 -0.10 -10.10 -12.26
N ALA A 40 0.92 -10.75 -11.69
CA ALA A 40 1.00 -10.97 -10.26
C ALA A 40 1.05 -9.63 -9.50
N ARG A 41 1.78 -8.63 -10.00
CA ARG A 41 1.74 -7.27 -9.44
C ARG A 41 0.35 -6.67 -9.52
N LEU A 42 -0.33 -6.80 -10.66
CA LEU A 42 -1.67 -6.23 -10.84
C LEU A 42 -2.64 -6.80 -9.80
N ARG A 43 -2.63 -8.11 -9.57
CA ARG A 43 -3.50 -8.75 -8.56
C ARG A 43 -3.24 -8.23 -7.16
N MET A 44 -1.97 -8.07 -6.77
CA MET A 44 -1.63 -7.50 -5.47
C MET A 44 -2.07 -6.05 -5.35
N VAL A 45 -1.81 -5.22 -6.38
CA VAL A 45 -2.24 -3.81 -6.42
C VAL A 45 -3.76 -3.67 -6.30
N LEU A 46 -4.51 -4.49 -7.04
CA LEU A 46 -5.98 -4.49 -6.96
C LEU A 46 -6.46 -4.96 -5.59
N ALA A 47 -5.87 -6.02 -5.04
CA ALA A 47 -6.23 -6.52 -3.71
C ALA A 47 -5.96 -5.49 -2.61
N GLU A 48 -4.79 -4.84 -2.63
CA GLU A 48 -4.40 -3.79 -1.70
C GLU A 48 -5.34 -2.59 -1.78
N THR A 49 -5.61 -2.10 -2.99
CA THR A 49 -6.50 -0.94 -3.19
C THR A 49 -7.94 -1.25 -2.76
N ARG A 50 -8.45 -2.46 -3.08
CA ARG A 50 -9.78 -2.91 -2.64
C ARG A 50 -9.87 -3.04 -1.13
N HIS A 51 -8.82 -3.55 -0.49
CA HIS A 51 -8.77 -3.65 0.96
C HIS A 51 -8.80 -2.26 1.60
N ALA A 52 -8.02 -1.30 1.09
CA ALA A 52 -8.04 0.08 1.58
C ALA A 52 -9.42 0.74 1.43
N LEU A 53 -10.10 0.54 0.30
CA LEU A 53 -11.48 1.02 0.10
C LEU A 53 -12.44 0.42 1.14
N LEU A 54 -12.32 -0.88 1.42
CA LEU A 54 -13.15 -1.56 2.39
C LEU A 54 -12.91 -1.05 3.82
N VAL A 55 -11.65 -0.81 4.19
CA VAL A 55 -11.31 -0.26 5.51
C VAL A 55 -11.83 1.18 5.64
N PHE A 56 -11.63 2.03 4.62
CA PHE A 56 -12.19 3.38 4.59
C PHE A 56 -13.71 3.36 4.77
N TYR A 57 -14.41 2.48 4.06
CA TYR A 57 -15.87 2.34 4.16
C TYR A 57 -16.31 1.83 5.53
N HIS A 58 -15.58 0.86 6.09
CA HIS A 58 -15.86 0.32 7.41
C HIS A 58 -15.72 1.37 8.51
N ASP A 59 -14.72 2.23 8.39
CA ASP A 59 -14.44 3.28 9.38
C ASP A 59 -15.45 4.43 9.25
N THR A 60 -15.71 4.90 8.03
CA THR A 60 -16.45 6.15 7.80
C THR A 60 -17.92 5.96 7.40
N GLY A 61 -18.31 4.76 6.99
CA GLY A 61 -19.64 4.44 6.46
C GLY A 61 -19.91 4.94 5.03
N ILE A 62 -18.94 5.58 4.39
CA ILE A 62 -19.02 6.10 3.01
C ILE A 62 -17.77 5.72 2.23
N TYR A 63 -17.82 5.81 0.90
CA TYR A 63 -16.66 5.57 0.04
C TYR A 63 -15.87 6.88 -0.19
N PRO A 64 -14.58 6.82 -0.53
CA PRO A 64 -13.84 8.03 -0.90
C PRO A 64 -14.36 8.63 -2.21
N ALA A 65 -14.26 9.95 -2.36
CA ALA A 65 -14.66 10.64 -3.59
C ALA A 65 -13.68 10.39 -4.72
N ASP A 66 -12.39 10.34 -4.37
CA ASP A 66 -11.29 10.00 -5.26
C ASP A 66 -10.31 9.03 -4.58
N LEU A 67 -9.56 8.25 -5.36
CA LEU A 67 -8.56 7.33 -4.78
C LEU A 67 -7.46 8.08 -4.01
N SER A 68 -7.20 9.35 -4.32
CA SER A 68 -6.28 10.19 -3.56
C SER A 68 -6.69 10.40 -2.10
N ASP A 69 -7.99 10.36 -1.77
CA ASP A 69 -8.49 10.49 -0.39
C ASP A 69 -8.00 9.35 0.52
N LEU A 70 -7.64 8.20 -0.05
CA LEU A 70 -7.07 7.07 0.68
C LEU A 70 -5.65 7.35 1.17
N THR A 71 -4.95 8.32 0.57
CA THR A 71 -3.56 8.67 0.90
C THR A 71 -3.44 9.89 1.80
N SER A 72 -4.52 10.65 1.96
CA SER A 72 -4.55 11.85 2.79
C SER A 72 -4.30 11.50 4.26
N MET A 73 -3.59 12.38 4.99
CA MET A 73 -3.51 12.27 6.45
C MET A 73 -4.66 13.01 7.14
N GLU A 74 -5.25 13.98 6.42
CA GLU A 74 -6.39 14.76 6.90
C GLU A 74 -7.70 14.18 6.36
N PRO A 75 -8.78 14.19 7.16
CA PRO A 75 -10.07 13.67 6.72
C PRO A 75 -10.64 14.50 5.56
N PRO A 76 -11.05 13.87 4.44
CA PRO A 76 -11.71 14.58 3.36
C PRO A 76 -13.09 15.07 3.83
N THR A 77 -13.54 16.23 3.33
CA THR A 77 -14.84 16.80 3.73
C THR A 77 -16.03 16.05 3.12
N MET A 78 -15.84 15.44 1.96
CA MET A 78 -16.88 14.71 1.24
C MET A 78 -16.38 13.31 0.84
N GLY A 79 -17.31 12.36 0.81
CA GLY A 79 -17.15 11.06 0.17
C GLY A 79 -18.38 10.76 -0.69
N LEU A 80 -18.55 9.49 -1.01
CA LEU A 80 -19.60 8.96 -1.88
C LEU A 80 -20.43 7.92 -1.14
N ASP A 81 -21.74 7.97 -1.32
CA ASP A 81 -22.60 6.85 -0.93
C ASP A 81 -22.48 5.68 -1.92
N ARG A 82 -23.21 4.59 -1.63
CA ARG A 82 -23.34 3.39 -2.50
C ARG A 82 -24.09 3.64 -3.82
N TRP A 83 -24.39 4.87 -4.18
CA TRP A 83 -24.97 5.25 -5.47
C TRP A 83 -24.18 6.40 -6.10
N ARG A 84 -22.92 6.60 -5.67
CA ARG A 84 -22.01 7.65 -6.16
C ARG A 84 -22.55 9.07 -5.94
N ARG A 85 -23.39 9.27 -4.93
CA ARG A 85 -23.89 10.59 -4.54
C ARG A 85 -22.97 11.18 -3.47
N PRO A 86 -22.69 12.49 -3.53
CA PRO A 86 -21.84 13.12 -2.53
C PRO A 86 -22.50 13.10 -1.16
N MET A 87 -21.74 12.67 -0.15
CA MET A 87 -22.16 12.66 1.26
C MET A 87 -21.05 13.25 2.13
N ARG A 88 -21.42 14.03 3.15
CA ARG A 88 -20.46 14.60 4.09
C ARG A 88 -19.87 13.52 4.99
N LEU A 89 -18.55 13.55 5.14
CA LEU A 89 -17.82 12.67 6.04
C LEU A 89 -17.77 13.29 7.45
N ASN A 90 -17.93 12.47 8.49
CA ASN A 90 -17.65 12.90 9.85
C ASN A 90 -16.15 12.71 10.15
N PRO A 91 -15.38 13.77 10.43
CA PRO A 91 -13.92 13.66 10.57
C PRO A 91 -13.48 12.79 11.76
N GLU A 92 -14.33 12.62 12.78
CA GLU A 92 -14.02 11.80 13.96
C GLU A 92 -13.92 10.30 13.65
N TYR A 93 -14.49 9.85 12.53
CA TYR A 93 -14.44 8.44 12.12
C TYR A 93 -13.26 8.12 11.21
N TYR A 94 -12.45 9.11 10.83
CA TYR A 94 -11.36 8.93 9.89
C TYR A 94 -10.08 8.48 10.58
N ASN A 95 -9.56 7.31 10.19
CA ASN A 95 -8.30 6.75 10.72
C ASN A 95 -7.19 6.65 9.67
N GLY A 96 -7.29 7.39 8.56
CA GLY A 96 -6.32 7.35 7.47
C GLY A 96 -4.91 7.84 7.86
N PRO A 97 -3.92 7.71 6.97
CA PRO A 97 -4.05 7.24 5.57
C PRO A 97 -4.20 5.71 5.46
N TYR A 98 -5.03 5.27 4.52
CA TYR A 98 -5.28 3.85 4.24
C TYR A 98 -4.35 3.27 3.16
N LEU A 99 -3.77 4.14 2.33
CA LEU A 99 -2.74 3.82 1.35
C LEU A 99 -1.54 4.76 1.51
N ARG A 100 -0.35 4.29 1.16
CA ARG A 100 0.86 5.13 1.14
C ARG A 100 0.92 6.02 -0.10
N GLU A 101 0.52 5.47 -1.23
CA GLU A 101 0.44 6.13 -2.53
C GLU A 101 -0.69 5.50 -3.33
N VAL A 102 -1.26 6.24 -4.28
CA VAL A 102 -2.25 5.67 -5.20
C VAL A 102 -1.51 4.83 -6.23
N PRO A 103 -1.67 3.49 -6.21
CA PRO A 103 -0.91 2.63 -7.11
C PRO A 103 -1.42 2.76 -8.54
N ARG A 104 -0.50 2.64 -9.50
CA ARG A 104 -0.82 2.59 -10.92
C ARG A 104 -0.92 1.14 -11.40
N CYS A 105 -1.65 0.93 -12.48
CA CYS A 105 -1.71 -0.36 -13.14
C CYS A 105 -0.32 -0.75 -13.66
N PRO A 106 0.28 -1.88 -13.24
CA PRO A 106 1.61 -2.30 -13.69
C PRO A 106 1.64 -2.78 -15.14
N ILE A 107 0.48 -3.01 -15.77
CA ILE A 107 0.38 -3.46 -17.16
C ILE A 107 0.26 -2.27 -18.10
N SER A 108 -0.64 -1.33 -17.84
CA SER A 108 -0.88 -0.17 -18.71
C SER A 108 -0.16 1.10 -18.28
N GLY A 109 0.36 1.17 -17.05
CA GLY A 109 0.94 2.37 -16.45
C GLY A 109 -0.07 3.46 -16.09
N LYS A 110 -1.36 3.26 -16.36
CA LYS A 110 -2.45 4.20 -16.09
C LYS A 110 -2.98 4.06 -14.66
N GLU A 111 -3.68 5.09 -14.18
CA GLU A 111 -4.38 5.05 -12.89
C GLU A 111 -5.50 4.00 -12.92
N LEU A 112 -5.76 3.39 -11.76
CA LEU A 112 -6.81 2.38 -11.66
C LEU A 112 -8.19 3.00 -11.91
N GLU A 113 -9.08 2.23 -12.55
CA GLU A 113 -10.43 2.71 -12.85
C GLU A 113 -11.33 2.56 -11.63
N TYR A 114 -11.77 3.68 -11.07
CA TYR A 114 -12.69 3.74 -9.93
C TYR A 114 -14.14 3.92 -10.40
N TYR A 115 -15.01 2.97 -10.07
CA TYR A 115 -16.36 2.90 -10.62
C TYR A 115 -17.38 2.41 -9.58
N CYS A 116 -18.66 2.72 -9.82
CA CYS A 116 -19.77 2.18 -9.05
C CYS A 116 -20.26 0.90 -9.75
N ASP A 117 -20.27 -0.21 -9.02
CA ASP A 117 -20.80 -1.48 -9.52
C ASP A 117 -22.32 -1.34 -9.77
N PRO A 118 -22.81 -1.57 -11.00
CA PRO A 118 -24.22 -1.36 -11.30
C PRO A 118 -25.15 -2.38 -10.63
N ASN A 119 -24.62 -3.54 -10.19
CA ASN A 119 -25.42 -4.59 -9.58
C ASN A 119 -25.49 -4.42 -8.05
N THR A 120 -24.39 -4.04 -7.41
CA THR A 120 -24.33 -3.93 -5.94
C THR A 120 -24.44 -2.49 -5.42
N GLY A 121 -24.07 -1.50 -6.25
CA GLY A 121 -23.90 -0.10 -5.87
C GLY A 121 -22.57 0.16 -5.14
N GLU A 122 -21.74 -0.85 -4.92
CA GLU A 122 -20.48 -0.67 -4.22
C GLU A 122 -19.47 0.04 -5.10
N MET A 123 -18.69 0.94 -4.51
CA MET A 123 -17.56 1.53 -5.21
C MET A 123 -16.43 0.52 -5.29
N LYS A 124 -15.99 0.21 -6.51
CA LYS A 124 -14.96 -0.79 -6.80
C LYS A 124 -13.87 -0.19 -7.67
N VAL A 125 -12.75 -0.91 -7.72
CA VAL A 125 -11.60 -0.57 -8.54
C VAL A 125 -11.26 -1.73 -9.48
N ARG A 126 -10.88 -1.41 -10.72
CA ARG A 126 -10.45 -2.38 -11.74
C ARG A 126 -9.26 -1.87 -12.55
N SER A 127 -8.62 -2.78 -13.28
CA SER A 127 -7.54 -2.42 -14.18
C SER A 127 -8.08 -1.67 -15.41
N PRO A 128 -7.46 -0.57 -15.86
CA PRO A 128 -7.75 0.08 -17.13
C PRO A 128 -7.01 -0.58 -18.32
N ALA A 129 -6.23 -1.64 -18.07
CA ALA A 129 -5.43 -2.28 -19.11
C ALA A 129 -6.34 -2.96 -20.16
N GLU A 130 -6.01 -2.72 -21.43
CA GLU A 130 -6.63 -3.40 -22.55
C GLU A 130 -5.99 -4.79 -22.71
N GLY A 131 -6.81 -5.79 -23.07
CA GLY A 131 -6.37 -7.16 -23.30
C GLY A 131 -6.80 -8.14 -22.21
N VAL A 132 -6.29 -9.36 -22.36
CA VAL A 132 -6.57 -10.51 -21.49
C VAL A 132 -5.30 -10.93 -20.78
N GLY A 133 -5.43 -11.39 -19.54
CA GLY A 133 -4.29 -12.00 -18.86
C GLY A 133 -4.11 -13.44 -19.27
N SER A 134 -3.07 -14.05 -18.71
CA SER A 134 -2.62 -15.41 -19.06
C SER A 134 -3.68 -16.50 -18.79
N ASN A 135 -4.71 -16.17 -18.00
CA ASN A 135 -5.87 -17.04 -17.73
C ASN A 135 -7.02 -16.87 -18.74
N GLY A 136 -6.88 -16.03 -19.76
CA GLY A 136 -7.91 -15.72 -20.75
C GLY A 136 -8.99 -14.74 -20.28
N ILE A 137 -8.94 -14.29 -19.03
CA ILE A 137 -9.90 -13.33 -18.47
C ILE A 137 -9.38 -11.91 -18.72
N PRO A 138 -10.21 -10.97 -19.23
CA PRO A 138 -9.80 -9.58 -19.40
C PRO A 138 -9.43 -8.94 -18.06
N TYR A 139 -8.39 -8.11 -18.06
CA TYR A 139 -7.90 -7.47 -16.83
C TYR A 139 -8.94 -6.60 -16.10
N ARG A 140 -9.97 -6.15 -16.81
CA ARG A 140 -11.08 -5.38 -16.25
C ARG A 140 -12.02 -6.21 -15.37
N GLU A 141 -11.97 -7.53 -15.49
CA GLU A 141 -12.81 -8.49 -14.75
C GLU A 141 -12.04 -9.18 -13.60
N TRP A 142 -10.77 -8.82 -13.40
CA TRP A 142 -9.94 -9.29 -12.28
C TRP A 142 -10.25 -8.53 -11.00
#